data_AF-A0A7L2SXW1-F1
#
_entry.id   AF-A0A7L2SXW1-F1
#
_cell.length_a   1.000
_cell.length_b   1.000
_cell.length_c   1.000
_cell.angle_alpha   90.00
_cell.angle_beta   90.00
_cell.angle_gamma   90.00
#
_symmetry.space_group_name_H-M   'P 1'
#
loop_
_entity.id
_entity.type
_entity.pdbx_description
1 polymer ?
#
loop_
_entity_poly.entity_id
_entity_poly.type
_entity_poly.pdbx_seq_one_letter_code
_entity_poly.pdbx_strand_id
1 'polypeptide(L)'
;ENVPQLIPEPGSVLHSRVLQYRELLDSLPMDAYTHGCILHPELTTDSMIPKYATTEIRRHLANATTDLMKLDHEEEPQLSEPYLSKQKKLMAKILEHDNVNYLKKILGELGMVLDQIEAELEKRKLEYQGQKCELWLCGCVFTLADVLLGATLHRLKFLGLSKKYWEDGSRPNLQSFFDRIQKRFAFRKVLGDIHTTLLSAVVPNAFRLVKRKPPSFLGASFLMGSLGGMGYFAYWYLKKKYI
;
A
#
# COMPACT_ATOMS: atom_id res chain seq x y z
N GLU A 1 -9.24 9.16 -30.31
CA GLU A 1 -8.37 9.17 -29.12
C GLU A 1 -7.51 7.92 -29.12
N ASN A 2 -6.19 8.05 -29.31
CA ASN A 2 -5.28 6.89 -29.25
C ASN A 2 -4.87 6.65 -27.79
N VAL A 3 -5.58 5.76 -27.11
CA VAL A 3 -5.16 5.29 -25.79
C VAL A 3 -3.89 4.44 -25.97
N PRO A 4 -2.77 4.79 -25.33
CA PRO A 4 -1.55 4.00 -25.43
C PRO A 4 -1.79 2.59 -24.88
N GLN A 5 -1.55 1.58 -25.70
CA GLN A 5 -1.68 0.18 -25.30
C GLN A 5 -0.45 -0.24 -24.49
N LEU A 6 -0.70 -0.76 -23.27
CA LEU A 6 0.35 -1.27 -22.38
C LEU A 6 0.69 -2.74 -22.65
N ILE A 7 -0.18 -3.44 -23.38
CA ILE A 7 0.05 -4.80 -23.85
C ILE A 7 0.38 -4.69 -25.35
N PRO A 8 1.58 -5.12 -25.77
CA PRO A 8 1.96 -5.11 -27.18
C PRO A 8 1.10 -6.04 -28.03
N GLU A 9 1.15 -5.89 -29.35
CA GLU A 9 0.41 -6.74 -30.28
C GLU A 9 0.74 -8.23 -30.12
N PRO A 10 -0.27 -9.12 -30.14
CA PRO A 10 -0.08 -10.56 -30.10
C PRO A 10 0.88 -11.04 -31.19
N GLY A 11 1.78 -11.96 -30.85
CA GLY A 11 2.78 -12.51 -31.77
C GLY A 11 4.11 -11.74 -31.83
N SER A 12 4.19 -10.54 -31.25
CA SER A 12 5.49 -9.86 -31.09
C SER A 12 6.33 -10.49 -29.98
N VAL A 13 7.66 -10.42 -30.11
CA VAL A 13 8.60 -10.86 -29.05
C VAL A 13 8.35 -10.10 -27.74
N LEU A 14 7.99 -8.82 -27.84
CA LEU A 14 7.67 -7.97 -26.70
C LEU A 14 6.42 -8.46 -25.97
N HIS A 15 5.39 -8.91 -26.70
CA HIS A 15 4.17 -9.44 -26.10
C HIS A 15 4.44 -10.67 -25.23
N SER A 16 5.22 -11.63 -25.73
CA SER A 16 5.57 -12.83 -24.96
C SER A 16 6.35 -12.49 -23.68
N ARG A 17 7.28 -11.53 -23.74
CA ARG A 17 8.02 -11.05 -22.57
C ARG A 17 7.08 -10.41 -21.54
N VAL A 18 6.17 -9.55 -21.99
CA VAL A 18 5.21 -8.87 -21.09
C VAL A 18 4.31 -9.87 -20.38
N LEU A 19 3.81 -10.90 -21.08
CA LEU A 19 2.98 -11.93 -20.46
C LEU A 19 3.76 -12.77 -19.45
N GLN A 20 5.00 -13.14 -19.76
CA GLN A 20 5.87 -13.90 -18.85
C GLN A 20 6.08 -13.13 -17.52
N TYR A 21 6.45 -11.85 -17.59
CA TYR A 21 6.69 -11.06 -16.38
C TYR A 21 5.40 -10.71 -15.64
N ARG A 22 4.28 -10.57 -16.35
CA ARG A 22 2.96 -10.46 -15.72
C ARG A 22 2.68 -11.68 -14.86
N GLU A 23 2.78 -12.88 -15.42
CA GLU A 23 2.51 -14.12 -14.68
C GLU A 23 3.45 -14.29 -13.49
N LEU A 24 4.74 -14.00 -13.67
CA LEU A 24 5.73 -14.04 -12.59
C LEU A 24 5.36 -13.08 -11.45
N LEU A 25 5.02 -11.83 -11.76
CA LEU A 25 4.70 -10.82 -10.75
C LEU A 25 3.35 -11.05 -10.10
N ASP A 26 2.35 -11.53 -10.85
CA ASP A 26 1.01 -11.88 -10.34
C ASP A 26 1.07 -13.12 -9.43
N SER A 27 2.08 -13.99 -9.59
CA SER A 27 2.28 -15.17 -8.73
C SER A 27 2.79 -14.85 -7.33
N LEU A 28 3.32 -13.64 -7.10
CA LEU A 28 3.88 -13.25 -5.82
C LEU A 28 2.78 -13.13 -4.74
N PRO A 29 2.93 -13.79 -3.57
CA PRO A 29 1.95 -13.75 -2.49
C PRO A 29 2.01 -12.43 -1.70
N MET A 30 1.60 -11.33 -2.35
CA MET A 30 1.65 -9.98 -1.79
C MET A 30 0.79 -9.82 -0.53
N ASP A 31 -0.28 -10.61 -0.39
CA ASP A 31 -1.10 -10.66 0.83
C ASP A 31 -0.33 -11.30 1.99
N ALA A 32 0.39 -12.40 1.75
CA ALA A 32 1.24 -13.03 2.75
C ALA A 32 2.39 -12.11 3.20
N TYR A 33 3.05 -11.42 2.25
CA TYR A 33 4.07 -10.43 2.60
C TYR A 33 3.49 -9.29 3.44
N THR A 34 2.33 -8.76 3.03
CA THR A 34 1.72 -7.62 3.72
C THR A 34 1.35 -7.98 5.16
N HIS A 35 0.62 -9.08 5.38
CA HIS A 35 0.21 -9.46 6.73
C HIS A 35 1.38 -9.98 7.56
N GLY A 36 2.25 -10.80 6.98
CA GLY A 36 3.41 -11.36 7.64
C GLY A 36 4.35 -10.28 8.16
N CYS A 37 4.68 -9.27 7.34
CA CYS A 37 5.53 -8.14 7.76
C CYS A 37 4.87 -7.24 8.84
N ILE A 38 3.54 -7.17 8.89
CA ILE A 38 2.81 -6.47 9.96
C ILE A 38 2.87 -7.25 11.28
N LEU A 39 2.77 -8.58 11.20
CA LEU A 39 2.82 -9.45 12.37
C LEU A 39 4.24 -9.55 12.94
N HIS A 40 5.24 -9.64 12.05
CA HIS A 40 6.67 -9.87 12.34
C HIS A 40 7.54 -8.67 11.91
N PRO A 41 7.43 -7.52 12.60
CA PRO A 41 8.14 -6.29 12.23
C PRO A 41 9.67 -6.42 12.31
N GLU A 42 10.20 -7.39 13.05
CA GLU A 42 11.63 -7.70 13.15
C GLU A 42 12.26 -8.14 11.81
N LEU A 43 11.43 -8.51 10.83
CA LEU A 43 11.87 -8.85 9.47
C LEU A 43 11.90 -7.64 8.52
N THR A 44 11.51 -6.45 8.99
CA THR A 44 11.39 -5.22 8.21
C THR A 44 12.23 -4.08 8.77
N THR A 45 12.64 -3.15 7.91
CA THR A 45 13.42 -1.96 8.29
C THR A 45 12.77 -0.73 7.68
N ASP A 46 12.54 0.31 8.48
CA ASP A 46 11.92 1.57 8.05
C ASP A 46 10.57 1.42 7.32
N SER A 47 9.73 0.52 7.84
CA SER A 47 8.36 0.36 7.35
C SER A 47 7.60 1.69 7.39
N MET A 48 6.89 2.01 6.31
CA MET A 48 6.05 3.21 6.21
C MET A 48 4.70 3.03 6.90
N ILE A 49 4.44 1.86 7.48
CA ILE A 49 3.23 1.55 8.23
C ILE A 49 3.32 2.22 9.61
N PRO A 50 2.41 3.14 9.97
CA PRO A 50 2.40 3.75 11.28
C PRO A 50 2.15 2.71 12.37
N LYS A 51 2.86 2.83 13.49
CA LYS A 51 2.80 1.87 14.61
C LYS A 51 1.36 1.63 15.12
N TYR A 52 0.52 2.67 15.14
CA TYR A 52 -0.88 2.53 15.56
C TYR A 52 -1.68 1.62 14.59
N ALA A 53 -1.39 1.68 13.29
CA ALA A 53 -2.05 0.85 12.29
C ALA A 53 -1.63 -0.61 12.45
N THR A 54 -0.35 -0.88 12.75
CA THR A 54 0.13 -2.23 13.08
C THR A 54 -0.61 -2.81 14.28
N THR A 55 -0.75 -2.04 15.37
CA THR A 55 -1.49 -2.50 16.57
C THR A 55 -2.95 -2.76 16.27
N GLU A 56 -3.59 -1.86 15.51
CA GLU A 56 -5.00 -1.97 15.17
C GLU A 56 -5.27 -3.14 14.20
N ILE A 57 -4.39 -3.37 13.23
CA ILE A 57 -4.46 -4.51 12.32
C ILE A 57 -4.23 -5.81 13.09
N ARG A 58 -3.23 -5.86 13.99
CA ARG A 58 -3.01 -7.04 14.85
C ARG A 58 -4.23 -7.32 15.74
N ARG A 59 -4.82 -6.29 16.33
CA ARG A 59 -6.06 -6.38 17.12
C ARG A 59 -7.23 -6.86 16.26
N HIS A 60 -7.39 -6.33 15.05
CA HIS A 60 -8.42 -6.77 14.12
C HIS A 60 -8.21 -8.20 13.66
N LEU A 61 -6.97 -8.64 13.40
CA LEU A 61 -6.67 -10.02 13.04
C LEU A 61 -7.00 -10.97 14.20
N ALA A 62 -6.63 -10.63 15.43
CA ALA A 62 -6.94 -11.41 16.63
C ALA A 62 -8.46 -11.45 16.92
N ASN A 63 -9.17 -10.34 16.69
CA ASN A 63 -10.60 -10.23 16.99
C ASN A 63 -11.50 -10.64 15.82
N ALA A 64 -10.98 -10.74 14.60
CA ALA A 64 -11.76 -11.05 13.40
C ALA A 64 -12.52 -12.38 13.55
N THR A 65 -11.93 -13.35 14.24
CA THR A 65 -12.58 -14.62 14.58
C THR A 65 -13.84 -14.40 15.37
N THR A 66 -13.71 -13.67 16.48
CA THR A 66 -14.78 -13.43 17.45
C THR A 66 -15.83 -12.47 16.89
N ASP A 67 -15.43 -11.48 16.11
CA ASP A 67 -16.34 -10.53 15.48
C ASP A 67 -17.13 -11.18 14.34
N LEU A 68 -16.53 -12.12 13.58
CA LEU A 68 -17.26 -12.93 12.60
C LEU A 68 -18.20 -13.94 13.25
N MET A 69 -17.85 -14.51 14.42
CA MET A 69 -18.75 -15.39 15.20
C MET A 69 -19.96 -14.67 15.79
N LYS A 70 -19.90 -13.33 15.91
CA LYS A 70 -21.00 -12.50 16.42
C LYS A 70 -21.95 -12.00 15.34
N LEU A 71 -21.66 -12.27 14.06
CA LEU A 71 -22.59 -11.93 12.98
C LEU A 71 -23.77 -12.88 13.09
N ASP A 72 -24.94 -12.33 13.46
CA ASP A 72 -26.16 -13.09 13.63
C ASP A 72 -26.48 -13.89 12.36
N HIS A 73 -26.37 -15.21 12.47
CA HIS A 73 -26.76 -16.14 11.41
C HIS A 73 -28.29 -16.27 11.31
N GLU A 74 -29.02 -15.65 12.24
CA GLU A 74 -30.47 -15.77 12.37
C GLU A 74 -31.23 -14.87 11.38
N GLU A 75 -30.71 -13.69 11.03
CA GLU A 75 -31.40 -12.75 10.13
C GLU A 75 -31.30 -13.12 8.65
N GLU A 76 -30.21 -13.77 8.22
CA GLU A 76 -30.02 -14.25 6.83
C GLU A 76 -29.43 -15.68 6.75
N PRO A 77 -30.27 -16.72 6.94
CA PRO A 77 -29.83 -18.12 6.96
C PRO A 77 -29.13 -18.56 5.67
N GLN A 78 -29.55 -18.00 4.53
CA GLN A 78 -28.99 -18.28 3.20
C GLN A 78 -27.52 -17.85 3.04
N LEU A 79 -27.05 -16.89 3.84
CA LEU A 79 -25.67 -16.41 3.79
C LEU A 79 -24.77 -17.09 4.83
N SER A 80 -25.32 -17.88 5.75
CA SER A 80 -24.58 -18.53 6.83
C SER A 80 -23.41 -19.37 6.33
N GLU A 81 -23.64 -20.24 5.33
CA GLU A 81 -22.60 -21.10 4.77
C GLU A 81 -21.48 -20.32 4.03
N PRO A 82 -21.79 -19.36 3.13
CA PRO A 82 -20.78 -18.45 2.56
C PRO A 82 -19.95 -17.69 3.60
N TYR A 83 -20.58 -17.19 4.67
CA TYR A 83 -19.88 -16.50 5.76
C TYR A 83 -18.95 -17.43 6.53
N LEU A 84 -19.41 -18.61 6.91
CA LEU A 84 -18.60 -19.62 7.59
C LEU A 84 -17.41 -20.07 6.72
N SER A 85 -17.63 -20.25 5.42
CA SER A 85 -16.55 -20.56 4.47
C SER A 85 -15.51 -19.44 4.40
N LYS A 86 -15.96 -18.18 4.32
CA LYS A 86 -15.07 -17.01 4.32
C LYS A 86 -14.28 -16.89 5.62
N GLN A 87 -14.92 -17.16 6.75
CA GLN A 87 -14.28 -17.16 8.07
C GLN A 87 -13.21 -18.23 8.18
N LYS A 88 -13.51 -19.48 7.78
CA LYS A 88 -12.52 -20.57 7.76
C LYS A 88 -11.32 -20.24 6.88
N LYS A 89 -11.55 -19.68 5.67
CA LYS A 89 -10.49 -19.25 4.77
C LYS A 89 -9.63 -18.13 5.36
N LEU A 90 -10.26 -17.14 6.01
CA LEU A 90 -9.53 -16.06 6.68
C LEU A 90 -8.69 -16.60 7.84
N MET A 91 -9.23 -17.47 8.68
CA MET A 91 -8.50 -18.10 9.78
C MET A 91 -7.28 -18.87 9.30
N ALA A 92 -7.45 -19.70 8.27
CA ALA A 92 -6.35 -20.45 7.67
C ALA A 92 -5.23 -19.52 7.17
N LYS A 93 -5.59 -18.44 6.45
CA LYS A 93 -4.62 -17.45 5.97
C LYS A 93 -3.89 -16.72 7.10
N ILE A 94 -4.58 -16.33 8.17
CA ILE A 94 -3.95 -15.65 9.30
C ILE A 94 -2.92 -16.57 9.97
N LEU A 95 -3.28 -17.83 10.22
CA LEU A 95 -2.38 -18.82 10.81
C LEU A 95 -1.16 -19.10 9.93
N GLU A 96 -1.35 -19.18 8.61
CA GLU A 96 -0.26 -19.38 7.65
C GLU A 96 0.69 -18.16 7.62
N HIS A 97 0.15 -16.94 7.63
CA HIS A 97 0.95 -15.71 7.61
C HIS A 97 1.66 -15.42 8.95
N ASP A 98 1.16 -15.95 10.07
CA ASP A 98 1.82 -15.86 11.38
C ASP A 98 3.02 -16.80 11.51
N ASN A 99 3.17 -17.77 10.61
CA ASN A 99 4.33 -18.67 10.62
C ASN A 99 5.59 -17.96 10.09
N VAL A 100 6.46 -17.53 11.00
CA VAL A 100 7.74 -16.87 10.70
C VAL A 100 8.62 -17.67 9.73
N ASN A 101 8.64 -18.99 9.84
CA ASN A 101 9.48 -19.83 8.97
C ASN A 101 8.95 -19.87 7.54
N TYR A 102 7.63 -19.97 7.40
CA TYR A 102 6.97 -19.85 6.10
C TYR A 102 7.22 -18.46 5.49
N LEU A 103 7.04 -17.40 6.28
CA LEU A 103 7.29 -16.02 5.85
C LEU A 103 8.74 -15.83 5.38
N LYS A 104 9.72 -16.32 6.14
CA LYS A 104 11.14 -16.30 5.73
C LYS A 104 11.38 -17.05 4.42
N LYS A 105 10.71 -18.19 4.20
CA LYS A 105 10.81 -18.96 2.96
C LYS A 105 10.29 -18.16 1.77
N ILE A 106 9.07 -17.64 1.83
CA ILE A 106 8.46 -16.88 0.71
C ILE A 106 9.17 -15.54 0.47
N LEU A 107 9.79 -14.95 1.49
CA LEU A 107 10.69 -13.79 1.36
C LEU A 107 12.03 -14.16 0.72
N GLY A 108 12.52 -15.38 0.93
CA GLY A 108 13.67 -15.93 0.20
C GLY A 108 13.36 -16.11 -1.28
N GLU A 109 12.21 -16.70 -1.60
CA GLU A 109 11.71 -16.87 -2.98
C GLU A 109 11.52 -15.51 -3.67
N LEU A 110 11.00 -14.51 -2.96
CA LEU A 110 10.95 -13.12 -3.47
C LEU A 110 12.34 -12.62 -3.88
N GLY A 111 13.37 -12.89 -3.07
CA GLY A 111 14.75 -12.52 -3.40
C GLY A 111 15.21 -13.13 -4.73
N MET A 112 14.91 -14.40 -4.96
CA MET A 112 15.23 -15.09 -6.21
C MET A 112 14.51 -14.48 -7.42
N VAL A 113 13.24 -14.11 -7.26
CA VAL A 113 12.48 -13.41 -8.31
C VAL A 113 13.10 -12.05 -8.62
N LEU A 114 13.50 -11.29 -7.59
CA LEU A 114 14.16 -10.00 -7.78
C LEU A 114 15.55 -10.16 -8.44
N ASP A 115 16.28 -11.24 -8.15
CA ASP A 115 17.54 -11.56 -8.85
C ASP A 115 17.33 -11.86 -10.33
N GLN A 116 16.27 -12.60 -10.66
CA GLN A 116 15.90 -12.85 -12.05
C GLN A 116 15.55 -11.54 -12.78
N ILE A 117 14.85 -10.62 -12.12
CA ILE A 117 14.49 -9.32 -12.69
C ILE A 117 15.74 -8.44 -12.87
N GLU A 118 16.63 -8.40 -11.89
CA GLU A 118 17.90 -7.67 -11.97
C GLU A 118 18.74 -8.16 -13.15
N ALA A 119 18.88 -9.48 -13.31
CA ALA A 119 19.59 -10.08 -14.43
C ALA A 119 18.97 -9.71 -15.78
N GLU A 120 17.64 -9.65 -15.87
CA GLU A 120 16.97 -9.23 -17.10
C GLU A 120 17.16 -7.73 -17.38
N LEU A 121 17.12 -6.88 -16.35
CA LEU A 121 17.37 -5.44 -16.50
C LEU A 121 18.81 -5.17 -16.97
N GLU A 122 19.79 -5.90 -16.45
CA GLU A 122 21.18 -5.82 -16.93
C GLU A 122 21.29 -6.33 -18.38
N LYS A 123 20.65 -7.45 -18.71
CA LYS A 123 20.62 -7.97 -20.09
C LYS A 123 20.04 -6.94 -21.06
N ARG A 124 18.95 -6.26 -20.70
CA ARG A 124 18.34 -5.20 -21.51
C ARG A 124 19.29 -4.01 -21.67
N LYS A 125 19.95 -3.61 -20.60
CA LYS A 125 20.92 -2.51 -20.63
C LYS A 125 22.08 -2.78 -21.59
N LEU A 126 22.58 -4.03 -21.63
CA LEU A 126 23.59 -4.46 -22.60
C LEU A 126 23.03 -4.52 -24.04
N GLU A 127 21.83 -5.08 -24.22
CA GLU A 127 21.16 -5.23 -25.53
C GLU A 127 20.94 -3.88 -26.23
N TYR A 128 20.62 -2.83 -25.47
CA TYR A 128 20.36 -1.49 -25.98
C TYR A 128 21.50 -0.49 -25.70
N GLN A 129 22.69 -0.98 -25.33
CA GLN A 129 23.84 -0.13 -25.08
C GLN A 129 24.18 0.70 -26.33
N GLY A 130 24.18 2.03 -26.19
CA GLY A 130 24.43 2.97 -27.30
C GLY A 130 23.17 3.47 -28.03
N GLN A 131 21.99 2.93 -27.71
CA GLN A 131 20.73 3.49 -28.22
C GLN A 131 20.20 4.58 -27.29
N LYS A 132 19.69 5.69 -27.86
CA LYS A 132 18.99 6.73 -27.09
C LYS A 132 17.55 6.30 -26.83
N CYS A 133 17.35 5.35 -25.91
CA CYS A 133 16.02 4.96 -25.46
C CYS A 133 15.95 4.81 -23.94
N GLU A 134 14.76 4.98 -23.37
CA GLU A 134 14.51 4.74 -21.97
C GLU A 134 14.26 3.24 -21.74
N LEU A 135 15.15 2.60 -20.97
CA LEU A 135 15.20 1.15 -20.77
C LEU A 135 14.22 0.62 -19.73
N TRP A 136 13.14 -0.03 -20.15
CA TRP A 136 12.16 -0.69 -19.27
C TRP A 136 12.40 -2.20 -19.18
N LEU A 137 11.62 -2.93 -18.38
CA LEU A 137 11.83 -4.36 -18.12
C LEU A 137 11.84 -5.19 -19.40
N CYS A 138 10.92 -4.89 -20.32
CA CYS A 138 10.75 -5.66 -21.55
C CYS A 138 11.46 -5.03 -22.77
N GLY A 139 11.89 -3.76 -22.71
CA GLY A 139 12.54 -3.04 -23.81
C GLY A 139 12.43 -1.51 -23.70
N CYS A 140 12.52 -0.79 -24.83
CA CYS A 140 12.44 0.68 -24.84
C CYS A 140 11.01 1.26 -24.67
N VAL A 141 9.99 0.40 -24.66
CA VAL A 141 8.58 0.80 -24.54
C VAL A 141 8.10 0.47 -23.14
N PHE A 142 7.34 1.38 -22.54
CA PHE A 142 6.72 1.15 -21.24
C PHE A 142 5.47 0.27 -21.39
N THR A 143 5.42 -0.81 -20.61
CA THR A 143 4.42 -1.87 -20.75
C THR A 143 3.72 -2.19 -19.44
N LEU A 144 2.75 -3.10 -19.49
CA LEU A 144 2.05 -3.61 -18.31
C LEU A 144 3.01 -4.23 -17.28
N ALA A 145 4.04 -4.93 -17.73
CA ALA A 145 5.01 -5.57 -16.84
C ALA A 145 5.74 -4.52 -15.97
N ASP A 146 6.01 -3.33 -16.53
CA ASP A 146 6.64 -2.23 -15.81
C ASP A 146 5.70 -1.62 -14.76
N VAL A 147 4.41 -1.53 -15.07
CA VAL A 147 3.38 -1.08 -14.12
C VAL A 147 3.29 -2.05 -12.94
N LEU A 148 3.22 -3.35 -13.21
CA LEU A 148 3.15 -4.39 -12.19
C LEU A 148 4.42 -4.38 -11.32
N LEU A 149 5.60 -4.36 -11.94
CA LEU A 149 6.86 -4.32 -11.20
C LEU A 149 6.95 -3.05 -10.33
N GLY A 150 6.59 -1.89 -10.90
CA GLY A 150 6.56 -0.63 -10.16
C GLY A 150 5.62 -0.66 -8.96
N ALA A 151 4.42 -1.22 -9.11
CA ALA A 151 3.45 -1.37 -8.02
C ALA A 151 3.94 -2.35 -6.94
N THR A 152 4.55 -3.47 -7.35
CA THR A 152 5.16 -4.46 -6.45
C THR A 152 6.30 -3.84 -5.64
N LEU A 153 7.27 -3.20 -6.29
CA LEU A 153 8.39 -2.54 -5.62
C LEU A 153 7.92 -1.42 -4.68
N HIS A 154 6.90 -0.67 -5.09
CA HIS A 154 6.28 0.33 -4.22
C HIS A 154 5.69 -0.30 -2.95
N ARG A 155 4.96 -1.41 -3.08
CA ARG A 155 4.41 -2.11 -1.93
C ARG A 155 5.53 -2.68 -1.05
N LEU A 156 6.56 -3.28 -1.62
CA LEU A 156 7.69 -3.82 -0.86
C LEU A 156 8.45 -2.70 -0.10
N LYS A 157 8.62 -1.52 -0.71
CA LYS A 157 9.16 -0.33 -0.02
C LYS A 157 8.26 0.13 1.11
N PHE A 158 6.95 0.18 0.88
CA PHE A 158 5.97 0.51 1.93
C PHE A 158 6.06 -0.46 3.13
N LEU A 159 6.29 -1.74 2.89
CA LEU A 159 6.47 -2.76 3.93
C LEU A 159 7.81 -2.65 4.69
N GLY A 160 8.77 -1.84 4.21
CA GLY A 160 10.10 -1.74 4.81
C GLY A 160 11.07 -2.85 4.37
N LEU A 161 10.89 -3.39 3.17
CA LEU A 161 11.75 -4.43 2.61
C LEU A 161 12.83 -3.86 1.67
N SER A 162 12.70 -2.61 1.23
CA SER A 162 13.58 -2.00 0.21
C SER A 162 15.06 -2.04 0.57
N LYS A 163 15.40 -1.73 1.83
CA LYS A 163 16.78 -1.76 2.33
C LYS A 163 17.46 -3.11 2.20
N LYS A 164 16.69 -4.20 2.37
CA LYS A 164 17.22 -5.56 2.31
C LYS A 164 17.38 -6.07 0.87
N TYR A 165 16.54 -5.60 -0.05
CA TYR A 165 16.46 -6.19 -1.39
C TYR A 165 17.05 -5.32 -2.51
N TRP A 166 17.21 -4.00 -2.36
CA TRP A 166 17.85 -3.22 -3.43
C TRP A 166 18.52 -1.92 -3.01
N GLU A 167 18.19 -1.32 -1.85
CA GLU A 167 18.82 -0.06 -1.42
C GLU A 167 20.18 -0.26 -0.72
N ASP A 168 20.59 -1.51 -0.46
CA ASP A 168 21.94 -1.88 0.01
C ASP A 168 22.99 -1.90 -1.11
N GLY A 169 22.57 -1.64 -2.36
CA GLY A 169 23.41 -1.73 -3.55
C GLY A 169 23.50 -3.13 -4.16
N SER A 170 22.77 -4.12 -3.62
CA SER A 170 22.77 -5.49 -4.17
C SER A 170 22.17 -5.58 -5.57
N ARG A 171 21.17 -4.73 -5.88
CA ARG A 171 20.41 -4.74 -7.15
C ARG A 171 20.33 -3.32 -7.74
N PRO A 172 21.44 -2.80 -8.31
CA PRO A 172 21.51 -1.40 -8.76
C PRO A 172 20.61 -1.10 -9.96
N ASN A 173 20.39 -2.05 -10.88
CA ASN A 173 19.52 -1.79 -12.03
C ASN A 173 18.05 -1.74 -11.62
N LEU A 174 17.64 -2.58 -10.68
CA LEU A 174 16.32 -2.56 -10.06
C LEU A 174 16.08 -1.25 -9.31
N GLN A 175 17.06 -0.77 -8.55
CA GLN A 175 16.98 0.54 -7.88
C GLN A 175 16.82 1.67 -8.91
N SER A 176 17.66 1.70 -9.95
CA SER A 176 17.58 2.70 -11.02
C SER A 176 16.24 2.66 -11.78
N PHE A 177 15.72 1.47 -12.03
CA PHE A 177 14.40 1.25 -12.60
C PHE A 177 13.30 1.84 -11.71
N PHE A 178 13.36 1.58 -10.41
CA PHE A 178 12.35 2.06 -9.46
C PHE A 178 12.37 3.59 -9.33
N ASP A 179 13.56 4.19 -9.19
CA ASP A 179 13.73 5.64 -9.11
C ASP A 179 13.15 6.36 -10.34
N ARG A 180 13.25 5.73 -11.51
CA ARG A 180 12.68 6.23 -12.75
C ARG A 180 11.16 6.09 -12.79
N ILE A 181 10.60 4.96 -12.38
CA ILE A 181 9.15 4.78 -12.27
C ILE A 181 8.54 5.84 -11.34
N GLN A 182 9.18 6.11 -10.20
CA GLN A 182 8.70 7.08 -9.23
C GLN A 182 8.61 8.51 -9.78
N LYS A 183 9.39 8.86 -10.81
CA LYS A 183 9.34 10.19 -11.45
C LYS A 183 8.15 10.36 -12.40
N ARG A 184 7.56 9.26 -12.89
CA ARG A 184 6.44 9.33 -13.83
C ARG A 184 5.21 9.99 -13.21
N PHE A 185 4.55 10.85 -13.97
CA PHE A 185 3.37 11.59 -13.51
C PHE A 185 2.24 10.67 -13.03
N ALA A 186 1.91 9.64 -13.81
CA ALA A 186 0.86 8.69 -13.45
C ALA A 186 1.15 7.97 -12.11
N PHE A 187 2.41 7.61 -11.89
CA PHE A 187 2.83 6.98 -10.64
C PHE A 187 2.71 7.96 -9.46
N ARG A 188 3.23 9.19 -9.59
CA ARG A 188 3.12 10.21 -8.55
C ARG A 188 1.67 10.56 -8.20
N LYS A 189 0.80 10.64 -9.21
CA LYS A 189 -0.62 10.95 -9.01
C LYS A 189 -1.37 9.87 -8.21
N VAL A 190 -0.99 8.60 -8.35
CA VAL A 190 -1.71 7.48 -7.72
C VAL A 190 -1.03 7.01 -6.43
N LEU A 191 0.30 6.94 -6.43
CA LEU A 191 1.12 6.32 -5.38
C LEU A 191 2.05 7.32 -4.67
N GLY A 192 2.18 8.55 -5.17
CA GLY A 192 3.05 9.58 -4.58
C GLY A 192 2.59 10.03 -3.19
N ASP A 193 1.27 10.08 -2.97
CA ASP A 193 0.69 10.33 -1.65
C ASP A 193 0.45 9.01 -0.92
N ILE A 194 1.51 8.47 -0.31
CA ILE A 194 1.47 7.30 0.60
C ILE A 194 0.43 7.51 1.72
N HIS A 195 0.12 8.77 2.04
CA HIS A 195 -0.97 9.16 2.93
C HIS A 195 -2.34 8.66 2.48
N THR A 196 -2.61 8.45 1.20
CA THR A 196 -3.95 8.09 0.69
C THR A 196 -4.35 6.66 1.08
N THR A 197 -3.42 5.70 1.04
CA THR A 197 -3.67 4.32 1.46
C THR A 197 -3.88 4.21 2.96
N LEU A 198 -3.04 4.92 3.74
CA LEU A 198 -3.20 5.01 5.19
C LEU A 198 -4.49 5.73 5.56
N LEU A 199 -4.75 6.93 5.00
CA LEU A 199 -5.99 7.67 5.16
C LEU A 199 -7.19 6.79 4.80
N SER A 200 -7.18 6.03 3.71
CA SER A 200 -8.33 5.15 3.39
C SER A 200 -8.60 4.08 4.46
N ALA A 201 -7.57 3.61 5.17
CA ALA A 201 -7.71 2.66 6.28
C ALA A 201 -8.12 3.33 7.60
N VAL A 202 -7.63 4.54 7.88
CA VAL A 202 -7.96 5.26 9.14
C VAL A 202 -9.18 6.17 9.04
N VAL A 203 -9.53 6.71 7.88
CA VAL A 203 -10.65 7.64 7.67
C VAL A 203 -11.97 7.01 8.08
N PRO A 204 -12.31 5.75 7.74
CA PRO A 204 -13.54 5.11 8.21
C PRO A 204 -13.59 5.00 9.73
N ASN A 205 -12.46 4.67 10.38
CA ASN A 205 -12.37 4.53 11.84
C ASN A 205 -12.37 5.89 12.54
N ALA A 206 -11.71 6.91 11.99
CA ALA A 206 -11.72 8.28 12.46
C ALA A 206 -13.13 8.90 12.34
N PHE A 207 -13.81 8.70 11.21
CA PHE A 207 -15.22 9.10 11.05
C PHE A 207 -16.13 8.38 12.05
N ARG A 208 -15.90 7.07 12.27
CA ARG A 208 -16.66 6.30 13.26
C ARG A 208 -16.41 6.79 14.69
N LEU A 209 -15.18 7.20 15.01
CA LEU A 209 -14.82 7.78 16.31
C LEU A 209 -15.47 9.15 16.50
N VAL A 210 -15.45 10.02 15.48
CA VAL A 210 -16.12 11.33 15.50
C VAL A 210 -17.63 11.19 15.65
N LYS A 211 -18.24 10.17 15.01
CA LYS A 211 -19.67 9.86 15.21
C LYS A 211 -19.98 9.30 16.60
N ARG A 212 -19.08 8.50 17.20
CA ARG A 212 -19.30 7.88 18.54
C ARG A 212 -18.95 8.82 19.72
N LYS A 213 -18.00 9.72 19.53
CA LYS A 213 -17.60 10.76 20.48
C LYS A 213 -17.45 12.06 19.69
N PRO A 214 -18.54 12.81 19.45
CA PRO A 214 -18.41 14.13 18.86
C PRO A 214 -17.45 14.93 19.74
N PRO A 215 -16.41 15.57 19.16
CA PRO A 215 -15.47 16.32 19.96
C PRO A 215 -16.22 17.43 20.69
N SER A 216 -16.20 17.37 22.03
CA SER A 216 -16.74 18.40 22.93
C SER A 216 -16.17 19.81 22.64
N PHE A 217 -15.09 19.88 21.84
CA PHE A 217 -14.47 21.10 21.36
C PHE A 217 -15.38 21.99 20.50
N LEU A 218 -16.39 21.47 19.81
CA LEU A 218 -17.31 22.33 19.06
C LEU A 218 -18.14 23.24 19.98
N GLY A 219 -18.50 22.77 21.18
CA GLY A 219 -19.16 23.59 22.19
C GLY A 219 -18.20 24.56 22.89
N ALA A 220 -17.00 24.09 23.26
CA ALA A 220 -16.03 24.89 24.00
C ALA A 220 -15.40 26.02 23.16
N SER A 221 -15.10 25.79 21.88
CA SER A 221 -14.56 26.82 20.99
C SER A 221 -15.61 27.87 20.61
N PHE A 222 -16.89 27.49 20.50
CA PHE A 222 -17.96 28.46 20.27
C PHE A 222 -18.21 29.35 21.51
N LEU A 223 -18.18 28.76 22.71
CA LEU A 223 -18.32 29.50 23.96
C LEU A 223 -17.16 30.49 24.19
N MET A 224 -15.91 30.07 23.98
CA MET A 224 -14.74 30.95 24.13
C MET A 224 -14.70 32.06 23.05
N GLY A 225 -15.12 31.76 21.82
CA GLY A 225 -15.23 32.75 20.75
C GLY A 225 -16.33 33.79 21.03
N SER A 226 -17.47 33.37 21.57
CA SER A 226 -18.58 34.28 21.90
C SER A 226 -18.26 35.22 23.07
N LEU A 227 -17.58 34.72 24.12
CA LEU A 227 -17.17 35.52 25.27
C LEU A 227 -16.08 36.54 24.90
N GLY A 228 -15.11 36.14 24.07
CA GLY A 228 -14.08 37.06 23.55
C GLY A 228 -14.67 38.15 22.64
N GLY A 229 -15.62 37.78 21.77
CA GLY A 229 -16.32 38.72 20.88
C GLY A 229 -17.18 39.74 21.62
N MET A 230 -17.94 39.31 22.64
CA MET A 230 -18.74 40.21 23.48
C MET A 230 -17.88 41.18 24.29
N GLY A 231 -16.75 40.73 24.85
CA GLY A 231 -15.82 41.59 25.57
C GLY A 231 -15.20 42.67 24.68
N TYR A 232 -14.81 42.32 23.46
CA TYR A 232 -14.28 43.27 22.49
C TYR A 232 -15.33 44.30 22.04
N PHE A 233 -16.58 43.87 21.81
CA PHE A 233 -17.68 44.77 21.45
C PHE A 233 -18.03 45.75 22.56
N ALA A 234 -18.06 45.29 23.82
CA ALA A 234 -18.29 46.14 24.98
C ALA A 234 -17.17 47.18 25.16
N TYR A 235 -15.91 46.77 25.00
CA TYR A 235 -14.76 47.67 25.04
C TYR A 235 -14.83 48.73 23.92
N TRP A 236 -15.13 48.31 22.68
CA TRP A 236 -15.25 49.22 21.54
C TRP A 236 -16.40 50.22 21.72
N TYR A 237 -17.55 49.77 22.23
CA TYR A 237 -18.71 50.62 22.49
C TYR A 237 -18.43 51.64 23.60
N LEU A 238 -17.78 51.24 24.70
CA LEU A 238 -17.38 52.14 25.78
C LEU A 238 -16.32 53.15 25.31
N LYS A 239 -15.35 52.70 24.51
CA LYS A 239 -14.32 53.58 23.92
C LYS A 239 -14.94 54.67 23.04
N LYS A 240 -15.99 54.36 22.26
CA LYS A 240 -16.66 55.33 21.38
C LYS A 240 -17.59 56.30 22.13
N LYS A 241 -17.96 55.99 23.38
CA LYS A 241 -18.91 56.80 24.17
C LYS A 241 -18.22 57.76 25.15
N TYR A 242 -16.98 57.47 25.55
CA TYR A 242 -16.26 58.21 26.60
C TYR A 242 -14.91 58.79 26.15
N ILE A 243 -14.55 58.64 24.86
CA ILE A 243 -13.48 59.37 24.15
C ILE A 243 -14.13 59.98 22.91
#